data_AF-A0A8K0KUR6-F1
#
_entry.id   AF-A0A8K0KUR6-F1
#
_cell.length_a   1.000
_cell.length_b   1.000
_cell.length_c   1.000
_cell.angle_alpha   90.00
_cell.angle_beta   90.00
_cell.angle_gamma   90.00
#
_symmetry.space_group_name_H-M   'P 1'
#
loop_
_entity.id
_entity.type
_entity.pdbx_description
1 polymer ?
#
loop_
_entity_poly.entity_id
_entity_poly.type
_entity_poly.pdbx_seq_one_letter_code
_entity_poly.pdbx_strand_id
1 'polypeptide(L)'
;MANSEFEYTRFFEQTDMLLPDTWIVVRLDGRGFSKFTKRYSFAKPNDKRAIDLMNSAALETMRGLVDLVVAYGQSDEYSFVFHKDTQLFERRAQKLVTTIVSTFSVQYALQWPKFFPDEPLTEPYPTFDGRHVLYPNIQTMRDYLSWRQADCHVNNLYNTTFWAMVNQGGQSPTDAELELKGTFSADKNEILFSRFGINYNNEPEVYKKGTVIYRDLSESTRPLSTTSPLNGTTKSSASPNSGTTDPAANTTSTSETAPPSKTQLDKERKRKLKATLVAEHVDIIKDGFWEQRPWILAGKGARKGSE
;
A
#
# COMPACT_ATOMS: atom_id res chain seq x y z
N MET A 1 26.80 -37.51 -10.19
CA MET A 1 26.10 -36.22 -10.42
C MET A 1 24.97 -36.48 -11.39
N ALA A 2 23.76 -36.75 -10.89
CA ALA A 2 22.60 -37.04 -11.76
C ALA A 2 21.85 -35.77 -12.20
N ASN A 3 21.99 -34.67 -11.45
CA ASN A 3 21.27 -33.42 -11.72
C ASN A 3 21.95 -32.53 -12.78
N SER A 4 23.22 -32.79 -13.10
CA SER A 4 23.98 -32.00 -14.09
C SER A 4 23.50 -32.21 -15.52
N GLU A 5 22.90 -33.36 -15.83
CA GLU A 5 22.33 -33.65 -17.16
C GLU A 5 21.14 -32.74 -17.50
N PHE A 6 20.37 -32.32 -16.49
CA PHE A 6 19.15 -31.51 -16.66
C PHE A 6 19.33 -30.03 -16.31
N GLU A 7 20.51 -29.62 -15.84
CA GLU A 7 20.76 -28.24 -15.39
C GLU A 7 20.59 -27.21 -16.51
N TYR A 8 20.77 -27.62 -17.77
CA TYR A 8 20.56 -26.75 -18.94
C TYR A 8 19.14 -26.16 -19.02
N THR A 9 18.15 -26.81 -18.40
CA THR A 9 16.76 -26.32 -18.38
C THR A 9 16.61 -24.99 -17.67
N ARG A 10 17.52 -24.64 -16.74
CA ARG A 10 17.55 -23.34 -16.06
C ARG A 10 17.86 -22.18 -17.00
N PHE A 11 18.54 -22.43 -18.12
CA PHE A 11 18.86 -21.37 -19.09
C PHE A 11 17.65 -20.84 -19.85
N PHE A 12 16.49 -21.52 -19.76
CA PHE A 12 15.22 -21.03 -20.32
C PHE A 12 14.50 -20.05 -19.39
N GLU A 13 14.92 -19.92 -18.12
CA GLU A 13 14.40 -18.90 -17.22
C GLU A 13 14.83 -17.51 -17.70
N GLN A 14 13.86 -16.60 -17.86
CA GLN A 14 14.14 -15.21 -18.25
C GLN A 14 14.40 -14.36 -17.02
N THR A 15 15.36 -13.45 -17.12
CA THR A 15 15.62 -12.42 -16.11
C THR A 15 14.42 -11.48 -15.99
N ASP A 16 13.93 -11.28 -14.76
CA ASP A 16 12.75 -10.50 -14.46
C ASP A 16 13.02 -9.35 -13.45
N MET A 17 14.26 -8.85 -13.43
CA MET A 17 14.66 -7.75 -12.54
C MET A 17 14.01 -6.42 -12.96
N LEU A 18 13.35 -5.76 -12.00
CA LEU A 18 12.72 -4.46 -12.21
C LEU A 18 13.73 -3.31 -12.14
N LEU A 19 13.49 -2.27 -12.95
CA LEU A 19 14.35 -1.09 -13.06
C LEU A 19 14.69 -0.52 -11.66
N PRO A 20 15.98 -0.32 -11.31
CA PRO A 20 16.38 0.33 -10.07
C PRO A 20 15.80 1.74 -9.92
N ASP A 21 15.77 2.25 -8.68
CA ASP A 21 15.32 3.61 -8.34
C ASP A 21 13.91 4.00 -8.81
N THR A 22 13.07 3.01 -9.12
CA THR A 22 11.65 3.19 -9.41
C THR A 22 10.77 2.61 -8.31
N TRP A 23 9.67 3.30 -8.03
CA TRP A 23 8.61 2.80 -7.16
C TRP A 23 7.95 1.60 -7.84
N ILE A 24 7.69 0.55 -7.07
CA ILE A 24 7.01 -0.64 -7.57
C ILE A 24 5.63 -0.69 -6.94
N VAL A 25 4.60 -0.63 -7.76
CA VAL A 25 3.23 -0.89 -7.33
C VAL A 25 2.85 -2.29 -7.79
N VAL A 26 2.39 -3.13 -6.87
CA VAL A 26 1.73 -4.40 -7.20
C VAL A 26 0.24 -4.26 -6.91
N ARG A 27 -0.59 -4.32 -7.96
CA ARG A 27 -2.05 -4.28 -7.84
C ARG A 27 -2.63 -5.69 -7.94
N LEU A 28 -3.49 -6.01 -7.00
CA LEU A 28 -4.33 -7.21 -6.98
C LEU A 28 -5.75 -6.87 -7.43
N ASP A 29 -6.40 -7.80 -8.11
CA ASP A 29 -7.81 -7.70 -8.51
C ASP A 29 -8.51 -9.06 -8.34
N GLY A 30 -9.73 -9.02 -7.81
CA GLY A 30 -10.55 -10.20 -7.55
C GLY A 30 -11.03 -10.89 -8.84
N ARG A 31 -10.56 -12.12 -9.09
CA ARG A 31 -10.94 -12.84 -10.32
C ARG A 31 -12.39 -13.30 -10.27
N GLY A 32 -13.23 -12.65 -11.09
CA GLY A 32 -14.63 -13.02 -11.23
C GLY A 32 -15.48 -12.69 -10.00
N PHE A 33 -15.09 -11.65 -9.24
CA PHE A 33 -15.75 -11.29 -7.99
C PHE A 33 -17.23 -10.90 -8.17
N SER A 34 -17.66 -10.44 -9.34
CA SER A 34 -19.09 -10.24 -9.62
C SER A 34 -19.93 -11.52 -9.44
N LYS A 35 -19.39 -12.69 -9.78
CA LYS A 35 -20.06 -13.99 -9.53
C LYS A 35 -19.91 -14.41 -8.06
N PHE A 36 -18.74 -14.16 -7.47
CA PHE A 36 -18.45 -14.48 -6.08
C PHE A 36 -19.37 -13.72 -5.11
N THR A 37 -19.49 -12.40 -5.26
CA THR A 37 -20.36 -11.55 -4.44
C THR A 37 -21.84 -11.92 -4.55
N LYS A 38 -22.30 -12.41 -5.70
CA LYS A 38 -23.67 -12.94 -5.88
C LYS A 38 -23.87 -14.26 -5.12
N ARG A 39 -22.88 -15.16 -5.14
CA ARG A 39 -22.96 -16.45 -4.45
C ARG A 39 -23.11 -16.29 -2.94
N TYR A 40 -22.32 -15.38 -2.36
CA TYR A 40 -22.32 -15.10 -0.92
C TYR A 40 -23.23 -13.93 -0.54
N SER A 41 -24.18 -13.58 -1.42
CA SER A 41 -25.22 -12.58 -1.16
C SER A 41 -24.69 -11.27 -0.54
N PHE A 42 -23.58 -10.76 -1.06
CA PHE A 42 -22.98 -9.53 -0.53
C PHE A 42 -23.96 -8.37 -0.61
N ALA A 43 -24.02 -7.58 0.45
CA ALA A 43 -24.82 -6.36 0.49
C ALA A 43 -24.44 -5.41 -0.66
N LYS A 44 -25.45 -4.71 -1.19
CA LYS A 44 -25.31 -3.74 -2.27
C LYS A 44 -25.77 -2.35 -1.81
N PRO A 45 -25.05 -1.27 -2.16
CA PRO A 45 -23.89 -1.23 -3.06
C PRO A 45 -22.59 -1.79 -2.46
N ASN A 46 -22.45 -1.78 -1.12
CA ASN A 46 -21.23 -2.16 -0.42
C ASN A 46 -21.52 -3.18 0.69
N ASP A 47 -20.66 -4.19 0.83
CA ASP A 47 -20.68 -5.12 1.96
C ASP A 47 -19.51 -4.84 2.90
N LYS A 48 -19.82 -4.34 4.10
CA LYS A 48 -18.81 -4.00 5.11
C LYS A 48 -17.97 -5.20 5.52
N ARG A 49 -18.55 -6.40 5.59
CA ARG A 49 -17.84 -7.64 5.96
C ARG A 49 -16.77 -7.95 4.93
N ALA A 50 -17.12 -7.83 3.65
CA ALA A 50 -16.21 -8.08 2.54
C ALA A 50 -15.05 -7.07 2.50
N ILE A 51 -15.35 -5.78 2.69
CA ILE A 51 -14.35 -4.72 2.72
C ILE A 51 -13.41 -4.91 3.92
N ASP A 52 -13.95 -5.22 5.09
CA ASP A 52 -13.14 -5.46 6.28
C ASP A 52 -12.26 -6.69 6.14
N LEU A 53 -12.74 -7.75 5.48
CA LEU A 53 -11.94 -8.91 5.13
C LEU A 53 -10.79 -8.56 4.18
N MET A 54 -11.06 -7.79 3.10
CA MET A 54 -10.01 -7.31 2.18
C MET A 54 -8.96 -6.49 2.94
N ASN A 55 -9.39 -5.59 3.82
CA ASN A 55 -8.51 -4.77 4.64
C ASN A 55 -7.69 -5.60 5.63
N SER A 56 -8.29 -6.61 6.24
CA SER A 56 -7.62 -7.50 7.19
C SER A 56 -6.58 -8.39 6.49
N ALA A 57 -6.85 -8.84 5.25
CA ALA A 57 -5.89 -9.54 4.42
C ALA A 57 -4.73 -8.63 3.98
N ALA A 58 -5.02 -7.37 3.62
CA ALA A 58 -4.00 -6.38 3.27
C ALA A 58 -3.11 -6.01 4.45
N LEU A 59 -3.68 -5.84 5.65
CA LEU A 59 -2.94 -5.58 6.89
C LEU A 59 -1.93 -6.70 7.16
N GLU A 60 -2.34 -7.96 7.07
CA GLU A 60 -1.43 -9.09 7.29
C GLU A 60 -0.39 -9.24 6.18
N THR A 61 -0.76 -8.94 4.93
CA THR A 61 0.20 -8.87 3.81
C THR A 61 1.26 -7.81 4.06
N MET A 62 0.87 -6.60 4.47
CA MET A 62 1.81 -5.55 4.84
C MET A 62 2.64 -5.96 6.05
N ARG A 63 2.05 -6.62 7.05
CA ARG A 63 2.76 -7.08 8.27
C ARG A 63 3.91 -8.00 7.91
N GLY A 64 3.68 -8.98 7.03
CA GLY A 64 4.69 -9.93 6.57
C GLY A 64 5.78 -9.32 5.68
N LEU A 65 5.44 -8.27 4.91
CA LEU A 65 6.34 -7.64 3.94
C LEU A 65 6.66 -6.19 4.34
N VAL A 66 7.69 -6.03 5.18
CA VAL A 66 8.11 -4.74 5.77
C VAL A 66 8.62 -3.69 4.78
N ASP A 67 8.96 -4.10 3.56
CA ASP A 67 9.43 -3.20 2.50
C ASP A 67 8.26 -2.45 1.82
N LEU A 68 7.02 -2.87 2.09
CA LEU A 68 5.82 -2.13 1.69
C LEU A 68 5.65 -0.88 2.56
N VAL A 69 5.47 0.26 1.90
CA VAL A 69 5.38 1.58 2.57
C VAL A 69 3.95 2.09 2.71
N VAL A 70 3.12 1.81 1.71
CA VAL A 70 1.69 2.16 1.71
C VAL A 70 0.95 1.12 0.86
N ALA A 71 -0.29 0.86 1.24
CA ALA A 71 -1.22 0.12 0.42
C ALA A 71 -2.57 0.85 0.35
N TYR A 72 -3.30 0.69 -0.75
CA TYR A 72 -4.61 1.31 -0.96
C TYR A 72 -5.57 0.27 -1.53
N GLY A 73 -6.76 0.14 -0.96
CA GLY A 73 -7.79 -0.80 -1.40
C GLY A 73 -9.15 -0.16 -1.58
N GLN A 74 -9.87 -0.64 -2.58
CA GLN A 74 -11.25 -0.28 -2.89
C GLN A 74 -11.92 -1.46 -3.60
N SER A 75 -13.23 -1.67 -3.39
CA SER A 75 -13.95 -2.82 -3.95
C SER A 75 -13.22 -4.15 -3.69
N ASP A 76 -12.82 -4.85 -4.75
CA ASP A 76 -12.13 -6.12 -4.82
C ASP A 76 -10.67 -5.97 -5.28
N GLU A 77 -10.14 -4.74 -5.34
CA GLU A 77 -8.73 -4.46 -5.66
C GLU A 77 -7.93 -3.95 -4.45
N TYR A 78 -6.62 -4.24 -4.47
CA TYR A 78 -5.65 -3.69 -3.52
C TYR A 78 -4.32 -3.41 -4.20
N SER A 79 -3.78 -2.21 -4.01
CA SER A 79 -2.47 -1.79 -4.50
C SER A 79 -1.46 -1.72 -3.36
N PHE A 80 -0.33 -2.39 -3.51
CA PHE A 80 0.77 -2.41 -2.55
C PHE A 80 1.99 -1.71 -3.15
N VAL A 81 2.54 -0.75 -2.42
CA VAL A 81 3.67 0.07 -2.91
C VAL A 81 4.94 -0.31 -2.17
N PHE A 82 5.95 -0.72 -2.92
CA PHE A 82 7.32 -0.80 -2.43
C PHE A 82 8.05 0.52 -2.65
N HIS A 83 8.87 0.90 -1.68
CA HIS A 83 9.77 2.04 -1.82
C HIS A 83 10.73 1.81 -3.00
N LYS A 84 11.12 2.89 -3.71
CA LYS A 84 12.03 2.80 -4.86
C LYS A 84 13.37 2.11 -4.58
N ASP A 85 13.89 2.26 -3.35
CA ASP A 85 15.13 1.64 -2.86
C ASP A 85 14.98 0.17 -2.40
N THR A 86 13.83 -0.47 -2.65
CA THR A 86 13.63 -1.87 -2.26
C THR A 86 14.63 -2.79 -2.98
N GLN A 87 15.15 -3.76 -2.24
CA GLN A 87 16.03 -4.81 -2.75
C GLN A 87 15.43 -6.20 -2.47
N LEU A 88 14.17 -6.24 -2.04
CA LEU A 88 13.47 -7.48 -1.74
C LEU A 88 13.44 -8.37 -2.98
N PHE A 89 13.89 -9.62 -2.81
CA PHE A 89 14.02 -10.60 -3.89
C PHE A 89 14.80 -10.10 -5.11
N GLU A 90 15.81 -9.25 -4.91
CA GLU A 90 16.60 -8.68 -6.01
C GLU A 90 15.72 -7.94 -7.04
N ARG A 91 14.58 -7.41 -6.58
CA ARG A 91 13.56 -6.74 -7.40
C ARG A 91 12.99 -7.62 -8.52
N ARG A 92 13.01 -8.95 -8.38
CA ARG A 92 12.41 -9.88 -9.34
C ARG A 92 10.89 -9.74 -9.36
N ALA A 93 10.34 -9.36 -10.51
CA ALA A 93 8.93 -9.08 -10.70
C ALA A 93 8.04 -10.27 -10.30
N GLN A 94 8.38 -11.47 -10.76
CA GLN A 94 7.62 -12.68 -10.48
C GLN A 94 7.59 -12.97 -8.98
N LYS A 95 8.72 -12.81 -8.28
CA LYS A 95 8.79 -13.04 -6.83
C LYS A 95 7.95 -12.03 -6.06
N LEU A 96 8.03 -10.75 -6.41
CA LEU A 96 7.24 -9.70 -5.75
C LEU A 96 5.73 -9.92 -5.96
N VAL A 97 5.30 -10.11 -7.21
CA VAL A 97 3.88 -10.31 -7.54
C VAL A 97 3.33 -11.59 -6.92
N THR A 98 3.99 -12.74 -7.11
CA THR A 98 3.49 -14.01 -6.59
C THR A 98 3.48 -14.06 -5.07
N THR A 99 4.45 -13.43 -4.39
CA THR A 99 4.46 -13.37 -2.92
C THR A 99 3.30 -12.55 -2.39
N ILE A 100 3.00 -11.38 -2.99
CA ILE A 100 1.85 -10.56 -2.59
C ILE A 100 0.54 -11.30 -2.87
N VAL A 101 0.34 -11.81 -4.10
CA VAL A 101 -0.89 -12.52 -4.49
C VAL A 101 -1.16 -13.70 -3.58
N SER A 102 -0.15 -14.55 -3.35
CA SER A 102 -0.30 -15.76 -2.51
C SER A 102 -0.55 -15.41 -1.04
N THR A 103 0.20 -14.47 -0.47
CA THR A 103 0.00 -14.03 0.91
C THR A 103 -1.39 -13.46 1.10
N PHE A 104 -1.83 -12.56 0.20
CA PHE A 104 -3.15 -11.94 0.27
C PHE A 104 -4.27 -12.98 0.14
N SER A 105 -4.18 -13.88 -0.85
CA SER A 105 -5.19 -14.91 -1.09
C SER A 105 -5.33 -15.87 0.10
N VAL A 106 -4.21 -16.30 0.69
CA VAL A 106 -4.21 -17.15 1.89
C VAL A 106 -4.81 -16.40 3.08
N GLN A 107 -4.42 -15.14 3.29
CA GLN A 107 -4.97 -14.34 4.39
C GLN A 107 -6.48 -14.08 4.21
N TYR A 108 -6.95 -13.82 2.99
CA TYR A 108 -8.37 -13.69 2.69
C TYR A 108 -9.14 -14.97 3.05
N ALA A 109 -8.65 -16.13 2.64
CA ALA A 109 -9.31 -17.41 2.94
C ALA A 109 -9.27 -17.77 4.43
N LEU A 110 -8.12 -17.61 5.09
CA LEU A 110 -7.96 -17.94 6.52
C LEU A 110 -8.80 -17.04 7.43
N GLN A 111 -8.96 -15.77 7.04
CA GLN A 111 -9.71 -14.81 7.84
C GLN A 111 -11.21 -14.80 7.51
N TRP A 112 -11.64 -15.47 6.44
CA TRP A 112 -13.04 -15.54 6.02
C TRP A 112 -14.02 -15.87 7.17
N PRO A 113 -13.80 -16.91 8.00
CA PRO A 113 -14.75 -17.27 9.07
C PRO A 113 -14.93 -16.18 10.14
N LYS A 114 -13.97 -15.25 10.26
CA LYS A 114 -14.08 -14.11 11.19
C LYS A 114 -15.12 -13.08 10.71
N PHE A 115 -15.28 -12.93 9.40
CA PHE A 115 -16.16 -11.91 8.79
C PHE A 115 -17.46 -12.50 8.25
N PHE A 116 -17.45 -13.80 7.92
CA PHE A 116 -18.58 -14.57 7.42
C PHE A 116 -18.74 -15.86 8.26
N PRO A 117 -19.09 -15.75 9.56
CA PRO A 117 -19.14 -16.89 10.47
C PRO A 117 -20.20 -17.94 10.07
N ASP A 118 -21.31 -17.48 9.49
CA ASP A 118 -22.46 -18.32 9.13
C ASP A 118 -22.40 -18.83 7.68
N GLU A 119 -21.43 -18.36 6.89
CA GLU A 119 -21.31 -18.68 5.47
C GLU A 119 -19.93 -19.28 5.20
N PRO A 120 -19.73 -20.60 5.32
CA PRO A 120 -18.42 -21.20 5.10
C PRO A 120 -17.94 -21.00 3.65
N LEU A 121 -16.63 -20.78 3.51
CA LEU A 121 -16.02 -20.62 2.19
C LEU A 121 -15.98 -21.96 1.45
N THR A 122 -16.61 -22.01 0.28
CA THR A 122 -16.76 -23.20 -0.58
C THR A 122 -16.17 -22.99 -1.98
N GLU A 123 -15.88 -24.09 -2.66
CA GLU A 123 -15.36 -24.07 -4.02
C GLU A 123 -16.35 -23.51 -5.06
N PRO A 124 -15.86 -22.89 -6.16
CA PRO A 124 -14.50 -22.39 -6.35
C PRO A 124 -14.12 -21.27 -5.38
N TYR A 125 -12.91 -21.37 -4.84
CA TYR A 125 -12.34 -20.40 -3.90
C TYR A 125 -12.01 -19.06 -4.58
N PRO A 126 -12.05 -17.94 -3.83
CA PRO A 126 -11.67 -16.64 -4.34
C PRO A 126 -10.20 -16.67 -4.74
N THR A 127 -9.90 -16.10 -5.90
CA THR A 127 -8.52 -15.96 -6.39
C THR A 127 -8.31 -14.54 -6.85
N PHE A 128 -7.06 -14.11 -6.82
CA PHE A 128 -6.67 -12.76 -7.20
C PHE A 128 -5.68 -12.83 -8.36
N ASP A 129 -5.81 -11.92 -9.32
CA ASP A 129 -4.73 -11.64 -10.26
C ASP A 129 -3.74 -10.67 -9.60
N GLY A 130 -2.56 -10.52 -10.20
CA GLY A 130 -1.57 -9.57 -9.73
C GLY A 130 -0.76 -9.03 -10.89
N ARG A 131 -0.55 -7.72 -10.92
CA ARG A 131 0.33 -7.06 -11.88
C ARG A 131 1.23 -6.06 -11.18
N HIS A 132 2.43 -5.87 -11.70
CA HIS A 132 3.34 -4.83 -11.23
C HIS A 132 3.37 -3.67 -12.23
N VAL A 133 3.61 -2.46 -11.73
CA VAL A 133 3.85 -1.25 -12.53
C VAL A 133 4.97 -0.45 -11.87
N LEU A 134 5.85 0.11 -12.69
CA LEU A 134 6.96 0.95 -12.24
C LEU A 134 6.61 2.42 -12.41
N TYR A 135 6.85 3.21 -11.36
CA TYR A 135 6.70 4.66 -11.38
C TYR A 135 8.06 5.31 -11.09
N PRO A 136 8.60 6.14 -12.00
CA PRO A 136 9.96 6.64 -11.89
C PRO A 136 10.15 7.70 -10.79
N ASN A 137 9.08 8.32 -10.31
CA ASN A 137 9.15 9.38 -9.31
C ASN A 137 7.94 9.37 -8.38
N ILE A 138 8.03 10.15 -7.30
CA ILE A 138 6.98 10.26 -6.28
C ILE A 138 5.68 10.80 -6.90
N GLN A 139 5.75 11.79 -7.79
CA GLN A 139 4.57 12.41 -8.40
C GLN A 139 3.72 11.37 -9.14
N THR A 140 4.33 10.61 -10.06
CA THR A 140 3.61 9.60 -10.86
C THR A 140 3.07 8.44 -10.02
N MET A 141 3.75 8.08 -8.92
CA MET A 141 3.25 7.11 -7.95
C MET A 141 2.04 7.64 -7.17
N ARG A 142 2.09 8.91 -6.73
CA ARG A 142 0.97 9.60 -6.07
C ARG A 142 -0.21 9.76 -7.02
N ASP A 143 0.02 10.16 -8.26
CA ASP A 143 -1.02 10.29 -9.29
C ASP A 143 -1.73 8.96 -9.54
N TYR A 144 -0.99 7.84 -9.52
CA TYR A 144 -1.59 6.52 -9.57
C TYR A 144 -2.53 6.26 -8.38
N LEU A 145 -2.10 6.51 -7.14
CA LEU A 145 -2.95 6.31 -5.97
C LEU A 145 -4.15 7.25 -5.96
N SER A 146 -3.96 8.51 -6.39
CA SER A 146 -5.03 9.48 -6.60
C SER A 146 -6.04 9.00 -7.64
N TRP A 147 -5.57 8.41 -8.74
CA TRP A 147 -6.43 7.81 -9.76
C TRP A 147 -7.25 6.65 -9.19
N ARG A 148 -6.67 5.79 -8.36
CA ARG A 148 -7.41 4.70 -7.69
C ARG A 148 -8.47 5.25 -6.72
N GLN A 149 -8.17 6.32 -5.97
CA GLN A 149 -9.15 6.92 -5.07
C GLN A 149 -10.26 7.69 -5.79
N ALA A 150 -9.94 8.36 -6.91
CA ALA A 150 -10.94 8.99 -7.76
C ALA A 150 -11.88 7.94 -8.38
N ASP A 151 -11.35 6.81 -8.84
CA ASP A 151 -12.12 5.68 -9.35
C ASP A 151 -13.06 5.11 -8.28
N CYS A 152 -12.58 4.93 -7.04
CA CYS A 152 -13.41 4.53 -5.90
C CYS A 152 -14.60 5.49 -5.70
N HIS A 153 -14.37 6.80 -5.72
CA HIS A 153 -15.42 7.80 -5.53
C HIS A 153 -16.48 7.75 -6.65
N VAL A 154 -16.04 7.66 -7.91
CA VAL A 154 -16.93 7.60 -9.07
C VAL A 154 -17.78 6.33 -9.06
N ASN A 155 -17.13 5.18 -8.83
CA ASN A 155 -17.81 3.88 -8.80
C ASN A 155 -18.77 3.77 -7.61
N ASN A 156 -18.38 4.25 -6.43
CA ASN A 156 -19.27 4.21 -5.27
C ASN A 156 -20.49 5.11 -5.43
N LEU A 157 -20.34 6.32 -5.96
CA LEU A 157 -21.47 7.21 -6.23
C LEU A 157 -22.43 6.57 -7.24
N TYR A 158 -21.90 6.04 -8.35
CA TYR A 158 -22.69 5.33 -9.35
C TYR A 158 -23.44 4.13 -8.73
N ASN A 159 -22.74 3.25 -8.03
CA ASN A 159 -23.32 2.05 -7.44
C ASN A 159 -24.36 2.38 -6.37
N THR A 160 -24.12 3.40 -5.55
CA THR A 160 -25.08 3.84 -4.52
C THR A 160 -26.37 4.33 -5.15
N THR A 161 -26.29 5.18 -6.18
CA THR A 161 -27.47 5.63 -6.92
C THR A 161 -28.17 4.46 -7.61
N PHE A 162 -27.42 3.61 -8.32
CA PHE A 162 -27.96 2.46 -9.03
C PHE A 162 -28.74 1.51 -8.10
N TRP A 163 -28.14 1.11 -6.97
CA TRP A 163 -28.79 0.19 -6.05
C TRP A 163 -29.91 0.83 -5.23
N ALA A 164 -29.88 2.15 -4.99
CA ALA A 164 -31.04 2.84 -4.44
C ALA A 164 -32.24 2.78 -5.41
N MET A 165 -32.00 3.03 -6.70
CA MET A 165 -33.03 2.94 -7.75
C MET A 165 -33.61 1.53 -7.89
N VAL A 166 -32.77 0.50 -7.82
CA VAL A 166 -33.22 -0.89 -7.91
C VAL A 166 -33.91 -1.35 -6.62
N ASN A 167 -33.27 -1.19 -5.45
CA ASN A 167 -33.76 -1.80 -4.20
C ASN A 167 -34.85 -0.97 -3.52
N GLN A 168 -34.79 0.36 -3.57
CA GLN A 168 -35.79 1.24 -2.94
C GLN A 168 -36.81 1.75 -3.97
N GLY A 169 -36.35 2.07 -5.19
CA GLY A 169 -37.20 2.56 -6.27
C GLY A 169 -37.95 1.46 -7.03
N GLY A 170 -37.58 0.18 -6.85
CA GLY A 170 -38.20 -0.95 -7.55
C GLY A 170 -37.94 -0.97 -9.05
N GLN A 171 -36.97 -0.19 -9.56
CA GLN A 171 -36.63 -0.19 -10.98
C GLN A 171 -35.90 -1.49 -11.36
N SER A 172 -36.02 -1.89 -12.63
CA SER A 172 -35.20 -2.99 -13.13
C SER A 172 -33.73 -2.55 -13.24
N PRO A 173 -32.75 -3.47 -13.12
CA PRO A 173 -31.34 -3.15 -13.34
C PRO A 173 -31.06 -2.48 -14.69
N THR A 174 -31.76 -2.90 -15.75
CA THR A 174 -31.62 -2.35 -17.10
C THR A 174 -32.11 -0.91 -17.18
N ASP A 175 -33.25 -0.61 -16.57
CA ASP A 175 -33.83 0.74 -16.58
C ASP A 175 -32.97 1.70 -15.75
N ALA A 176 -32.48 1.25 -14.59
CA ALA A 176 -31.59 2.05 -13.76
C ALA A 176 -30.26 2.35 -14.47
N GLU A 177 -29.69 1.40 -15.20
CA GLU A 177 -28.49 1.62 -16.01
C GLU A 177 -28.75 2.62 -17.14
N LEU A 178 -29.89 2.51 -17.83
CA LEU A 178 -30.28 3.41 -18.91
C LEU A 178 -30.49 4.84 -18.41
N GLU A 179 -31.15 5.01 -17.26
CA GLU A 179 -31.39 6.32 -16.66
C GLU A 179 -30.09 6.98 -16.17
N LEU A 180 -29.16 6.20 -15.62
CA LEU A 180 -27.86 6.72 -15.18
C LEU A 180 -26.90 7.01 -16.33
N LYS A 181 -27.20 6.54 -17.55
CA LYS A 181 -26.36 6.76 -18.73
C LYS A 181 -26.31 8.25 -19.10
N GLY A 182 -25.10 8.81 -19.16
CA GLY A 182 -24.88 10.22 -19.50
C GLY A 182 -25.08 11.20 -18.35
N THR A 183 -25.44 10.73 -17.16
CA THR A 183 -25.55 11.58 -15.97
C THR A 183 -24.18 11.93 -15.40
N PHE A 184 -24.06 13.13 -14.81
CA PHE A 184 -22.89 13.60 -14.10
C PHE A 184 -22.98 13.31 -12.59
N SER A 185 -21.95 13.67 -11.82
CA SER A 185 -21.94 13.47 -10.37
C SER A 185 -23.03 14.28 -9.65
N ALA A 186 -23.33 15.50 -10.13
CA ALA A 186 -24.38 16.34 -9.54
C ALA A 186 -25.76 15.68 -9.67
N ASP A 187 -26.10 15.19 -10.86
CA ASP A 187 -27.36 14.51 -11.13
C ASP A 187 -27.54 13.27 -10.23
N LYS A 188 -26.48 12.46 -10.03
CA LYS A 188 -26.52 11.29 -9.15
C LYS A 188 -26.77 11.65 -7.69
N ASN A 189 -26.17 12.75 -7.22
CA ASN A 189 -26.42 13.27 -5.88
C ASN A 189 -27.86 13.77 -5.73
N GLU A 190 -28.38 14.46 -6.75
CA GLU A 190 -29.77 14.93 -6.77
C GLU A 190 -30.77 13.77 -6.78
N ILE A 191 -30.52 12.72 -7.58
CA ILE A 191 -31.32 11.50 -7.60
C ILE A 191 -31.36 10.86 -6.20
N LEU A 192 -30.18 10.68 -5.58
CA LEU A 192 -30.07 10.11 -4.24
C LEU A 192 -30.85 10.92 -3.20
N PHE A 193 -30.68 12.24 -3.20
CA PHE A 193 -31.29 13.11 -2.21
C PHE A 193 -32.81 13.24 -2.42
N SER A 194 -33.24 13.63 -3.62
CA SER A 194 -34.63 13.97 -3.91
C SER A 194 -35.55 12.76 -3.95
N ARG A 195 -35.08 11.60 -4.44
CA ARG A 195 -35.93 10.40 -4.61
C ARG A 195 -35.82 9.42 -3.45
N PHE A 196 -34.65 9.33 -2.83
CA PHE A 196 -34.36 8.30 -1.82
C PHE A 196 -34.02 8.89 -0.44
N GLY A 197 -33.93 10.21 -0.31
CA GLY A 197 -33.57 10.87 0.96
C GLY A 197 -32.13 10.57 1.40
N ILE A 198 -31.27 10.12 0.48
CA ILE A 198 -29.89 9.73 0.78
C ILE A 198 -28.98 10.92 0.53
N ASN A 199 -28.33 11.43 1.57
CA ASN A 199 -27.23 12.37 1.43
C ASN A 199 -25.91 11.59 1.29
N TYR A 200 -25.37 11.53 0.06
CA TYR A 200 -24.13 10.79 -0.23
C TYR A 200 -22.94 11.24 0.62
N ASN A 201 -22.89 12.50 1.06
CA ASN A 201 -21.81 12.96 1.93
C ASN A 201 -21.84 12.32 3.32
N ASN A 202 -22.98 11.77 3.75
CA ASN A 202 -23.13 11.06 5.01
C ASN A 202 -22.85 9.55 4.87
N GLU A 203 -22.61 9.05 3.66
CA GLU A 203 -22.15 7.66 3.49
C GLU A 203 -20.81 7.44 4.21
N PRO A 204 -20.56 6.24 4.76
CA PRO A 204 -19.31 5.92 5.42
C PRO A 204 -18.07 6.24 4.57
N GLU A 205 -17.04 6.84 5.20
CA GLU A 205 -15.81 7.23 4.49
C GLU A 205 -15.11 6.05 3.81
N VAL A 206 -15.16 4.86 4.39
CA VAL A 206 -14.61 3.64 3.78
C VAL A 206 -15.20 3.34 2.40
N TYR A 207 -16.47 3.68 2.15
CA TYR A 207 -17.12 3.48 0.84
C TYR A 207 -16.76 4.60 -0.14
N LYS A 208 -16.65 5.84 0.35
CA LYS A 208 -16.36 7.02 -0.49
C LYS A 208 -14.90 7.19 -0.84
N LYS A 209 -14.00 6.74 0.04
CA LYS A 209 -12.54 7.01 -0.02
C LYS A 209 -11.72 5.73 -0.12
N GLY A 210 -12.29 4.56 0.13
CA GLY A 210 -11.55 3.31 0.24
C GLY A 210 -10.75 3.24 1.54
N THR A 211 -9.70 2.42 1.53
CA THR A 211 -8.84 2.24 2.71
C THR A 211 -7.38 2.42 2.32
N VAL A 212 -6.67 3.28 3.04
CA VAL A 212 -5.21 3.38 2.98
C VAL A 212 -4.61 2.71 4.20
N ILE A 213 -3.59 1.88 3.98
CA ILE A 213 -2.80 1.23 5.04
C ILE A 213 -1.36 1.68 4.96
N TYR A 214 -0.78 2.04 6.09
CA TYR A 214 0.63 2.41 6.19
C TYR A 214 1.20 2.03 7.55
N ARG A 215 2.52 2.06 7.67
CA ARG A 215 3.21 1.92 8.95
C ARG A 215 3.37 3.29 9.58
N ASP A 216 2.85 3.47 10.79
CA ASP A 216 3.08 4.69 11.55
C ASP A 216 4.47 4.66 12.19
N LEU A 217 5.31 5.61 11.80
CA LEU A 217 6.67 5.80 12.31
C LEU A 217 6.82 7.11 13.10
N SER A 218 5.72 7.81 13.39
CA SER A 218 5.69 9.08 14.12
C SER A 218 6.38 8.99 15.48
N GLU A 219 6.03 8.01 16.31
CA GLU A 219 6.62 7.85 17.66
C GLU A 219 8.09 7.43 17.63
N SER A 220 8.51 6.72 16.58
CA SER A 220 9.88 6.20 16.44
C SER A 220 10.87 7.21 15.85
N THR A 221 10.41 8.42 15.51
CA THR A 221 11.26 9.55 15.05
C THR A 221 11.73 10.47 16.19
N ARG A 222 11.30 10.24 17.44
CA ARG A 222 11.93 10.89 18.60
C ARG A 222 13.37 10.37 18.73
N PRO A 223 14.40 11.23 18.79
CA PRO A 223 15.75 10.78 19.07
C PRO A 223 15.73 10.07 20.43
N LEU A 224 16.29 8.86 20.52
CA LEU A 224 16.66 8.32 21.83
C LEU A 224 17.60 9.35 22.47
N SER A 225 17.16 9.97 23.55
CA SER A 225 18.05 10.71 24.43
C SER A 225 19.19 9.77 24.83
N THR A 226 20.41 10.19 24.52
CA THR A 226 21.64 9.54 24.93
C THR A 226 21.74 9.57 26.45
N THR A 227 21.30 8.50 27.11
CA THR A 227 21.82 8.18 28.44
C THR A 227 23.13 7.45 28.24
N SER A 228 24.21 8.20 28.11
CA SER A 228 25.57 7.68 28.28
C SER A 228 25.74 7.26 29.73
N PRO A 229 26.18 6.04 30.06
CA PRO A 229 26.73 5.76 31.36
C PRO A 229 28.12 6.41 31.44
N LEU A 230 28.29 7.33 32.38
CA LEU A 230 29.60 7.72 32.91
C LEU A 230 30.35 6.43 33.29
N ASN A 231 31.51 6.20 32.69
CA ASN A 231 32.58 5.51 33.38
C ASN A 231 33.90 6.07 32.92
N GLY A 232 34.53 6.82 33.82
CA GLY A 232 35.89 7.31 33.65
C GLY A 232 36.88 6.18 33.84
N THR A 233 37.90 6.16 33.01
CA THR A 233 39.23 5.74 33.46
C THR A 233 40.28 6.39 32.57
N THR A 234 41.08 7.21 33.22
CA THR A 234 42.30 7.86 32.78
C THR A 234 43.32 6.89 32.21
N LYS A 235 43.97 7.25 31.10
CA LYS A 235 45.42 7.10 30.95
C LYS A 235 45.99 8.08 29.92
N SER A 236 47.02 8.76 30.37
CA SER A 236 47.80 9.85 29.79
C SER A 236 48.99 9.35 28.98
N SER A 237 49.31 10.03 27.87
CA SER A 237 50.70 10.28 27.44
C SER A 237 50.74 11.38 26.36
N ALA A 238 51.53 12.41 26.63
CA ALA A 238 51.76 13.63 25.85
C ALA A 238 52.84 13.44 24.75
N SER A 239 52.65 13.97 23.53
CA SER A 239 53.36 15.11 22.87
C SER A 239 54.64 14.76 22.07
N PRO A 240 55.18 15.61 21.14
CA PRO A 240 54.69 16.87 20.54
C PRO A 240 54.87 17.06 19.00
N ASN A 241 54.02 17.93 18.43
CA ASN A 241 54.27 19.09 17.52
C ASN A 241 55.23 19.03 16.29
N SER A 242 54.70 19.41 15.09
CA SER A 242 55.30 20.38 14.16
C SER A 242 54.30 20.79 13.06
N GLY A 243 54.12 22.09 12.83
CA GLY A 243 53.17 22.66 11.87
C GLY A 243 53.74 22.95 10.48
N THR A 244 52.86 23.26 9.53
CA THR A 244 53.04 24.22 8.42
C THR A 244 51.70 24.51 7.73
N THR A 245 51.62 25.70 7.16
CA THR A 245 50.49 26.52 6.69
C THR A 245 50.07 26.31 5.22
N ASP A 246 48.74 26.39 4.97
CA ASP A 246 47.97 26.94 3.81
C ASP A 246 48.21 26.44 2.34
N PRO A 247 47.28 26.67 1.36
CA PRO A 247 45.89 27.21 1.42
C PRO A 247 44.81 26.40 0.62
N ALA A 248 43.55 26.76 0.89
CA ALA A 248 42.37 26.78 0.00
C ALA A 248 42.23 25.78 -1.17
N ALA A 249 41.37 24.78 -0.99
CA ALA A 249 40.66 24.11 -2.09
C ALA A 249 39.17 24.00 -1.76
N ASN A 250 38.39 24.84 -2.43
CA ASN A 250 36.94 24.90 -2.36
C ASN A 250 36.38 23.59 -2.94
N THR A 251 36.05 22.63 -2.08
CA THR A 251 35.46 21.34 -2.51
C THR A 251 34.01 21.33 -2.05
N THR A 252 33.11 21.56 -2.99
CA THR A 252 31.66 21.37 -2.82
C THR A 252 31.42 19.90 -2.47
N SER A 253 31.28 19.59 -1.19
CA SER A 253 30.99 18.24 -0.72
C SER A 253 29.53 17.91 -1.02
N THR A 254 29.27 17.31 -2.17
CA THR A 254 28.09 16.46 -2.35
C THR A 254 28.19 15.35 -1.30
N SER A 255 27.34 15.42 -0.28
CA SER A 255 27.25 14.41 0.76
C SER A 255 26.63 13.14 0.19
N GLU A 256 27.44 12.34 -0.52
CA GLU A 256 27.10 10.94 -0.76
C GLU A 256 27.22 10.22 0.58
N THR A 257 26.08 10.03 1.25
CA THR A 257 26.01 9.22 2.46
C THR A 257 26.41 7.79 2.10
N ALA A 258 27.48 7.30 2.72
CA ALA A 258 27.94 5.92 2.57
C ALA A 258 26.79 4.91 2.75
N PRO A 259 26.76 3.81 1.98
CA PRO A 259 25.69 2.83 2.05
C PRO A 259 25.55 2.28 3.48
N PRO A 260 24.32 2.10 3.99
CA PRO A 260 24.10 1.67 5.36
C PRO A 260 24.70 0.28 5.62
N SER A 261 25.38 0.13 6.74
CA SER A 261 25.91 -1.15 7.22
C SER A 261 24.80 -2.19 7.42
N LYS A 262 25.14 -3.48 7.36
CA LYS A 262 24.19 -4.59 7.63
C LYS A 262 23.46 -4.42 8.97
N THR A 263 24.18 -4.00 10.01
CA THR A 263 23.62 -3.72 11.34
C THR A 263 22.59 -2.59 11.32
N GLN A 264 22.82 -1.53 10.54
CA GLN A 264 21.87 -0.42 10.39
C GLN A 264 20.60 -0.88 9.65
N LEU A 265 20.75 -1.66 8.58
CA LEU A 265 19.62 -2.24 7.85
C LEU A 265 18.76 -3.16 8.72
N ASP A 266 19.39 -4.01 9.53
CA ASP A 266 18.68 -4.90 10.46
C ASP A 266 17.95 -4.12 11.56
N LYS A 267 18.57 -3.05 12.07
CA LYS A 267 17.93 -2.17 13.06
C LYS A 267 16.71 -1.47 12.47
N GLU A 268 16.82 -0.97 11.23
CA GLU A 268 15.70 -0.35 10.53
C GLU A 268 14.59 -1.37 10.23
N ARG A 269 14.94 -2.59 9.82
CA ARG A 269 13.97 -3.67 9.59
C ARG A 269 13.21 -4.01 10.87
N LYS A 270 13.92 -4.19 11.99
CA LYS A 270 13.31 -4.42 13.31
C LYS A 270 12.43 -3.24 13.74
N ARG A 271 12.82 -2.01 13.43
CA ARG A 271 12.00 -0.81 13.66
C ARG A 271 10.69 -0.88 12.87
N LYS A 272 10.74 -1.16 11.56
CA LYS A 272 9.55 -1.29 10.71
C LYS A 272 8.64 -2.45 11.14
N LEU A 273 9.22 -3.57 11.59
CA LEU A 273 8.45 -4.71 12.12
C LEU A 273 7.63 -4.36 13.38
N LYS A 274 8.19 -3.51 14.26
CA LYS A 274 7.53 -3.08 15.50
C LYS A 274 6.56 -1.92 15.29
N ALA A 275 6.62 -1.25 14.14
CA ALA A 275 5.75 -0.13 13.82
C ALA A 275 4.30 -0.59 13.72
N THR A 276 3.39 0.20 14.28
CA THR A 276 1.96 -0.02 14.19
C THR A 276 1.52 0.13 12.73
N LEU A 277 0.73 -0.83 12.25
CA LEU A 277 0.01 -0.71 10.98
C LEU A 277 -1.30 0.01 11.24
N VAL A 278 -1.53 1.09 10.50
CA VAL A 278 -2.72 1.93 10.59
C VAL A 278 -3.52 1.75 9.31
N ALA A 279 -4.84 1.57 9.44
CA ALA A 279 -5.80 1.59 8.35
C ALA A 279 -6.72 2.81 8.52
N GLU A 280 -6.78 3.67 7.51
CA GLU A 280 -7.55 4.92 7.53
C GLU A 280 -8.40 5.08 6.27
N HIS A 281 -9.46 5.88 6.38
CA HIS A 281 -10.39 6.20 5.29
C HIS A 281 -10.35 7.71 5.03
N VAL A 282 -9.23 8.17 4.46
CA VAL A 282 -8.94 9.60 4.29
C VAL A 282 -8.60 9.92 2.84
N ASP A 283 -8.66 11.20 2.49
CA ASP A 283 -8.23 11.69 1.19
C ASP A 283 -6.71 11.59 1.04
N ILE A 284 -6.24 10.83 0.06
CA ILE A 284 -4.83 10.68 -0.29
C ILE A 284 -4.46 11.43 -1.58
N ILE A 285 -5.44 12.11 -2.20
CA ILE A 285 -5.24 12.93 -3.39
C ILE A 285 -4.48 14.20 -3.02
N LYS A 286 -4.93 14.89 -1.97
CA LYS A 286 -4.32 16.15 -1.50
C LYS A 286 -3.01 15.92 -0.75
N ASP A 287 -2.18 16.95 -0.69
CA ASP A 287 -0.86 16.90 -0.03
C ASP A 287 -0.93 16.63 1.48
N GLY A 288 -2.01 17.02 2.16
CA GLY A 288 -2.11 16.92 3.63
C GLY A 288 -1.87 15.51 4.18
N PHE A 289 -2.29 14.45 3.48
CA PHE A 289 -1.99 13.07 3.90
C PHE A 289 -0.48 12.80 3.89
N TRP A 290 0.18 13.20 2.82
CA TRP A 290 1.61 12.96 2.56
C TRP A 290 2.52 13.82 3.43
N GLU A 291 2.17 15.09 3.63
CA GLU A 291 2.92 16.04 4.46
C GLU A 291 2.92 15.65 5.94
N GLN A 292 1.81 15.10 6.43
CA GLN A 292 1.69 14.57 7.80
C GLN A 292 2.47 13.25 7.98
N ARG A 293 2.75 12.53 6.89
CA ARG A 293 3.35 11.18 6.90
C ARG A 293 4.58 11.10 5.98
N PRO A 294 5.59 11.98 6.13
CA PRO A 294 6.71 12.07 5.19
C PRO A 294 7.56 10.80 5.16
N TRP A 295 7.51 9.98 6.22
CA TRP A 295 8.23 8.72 6.30
C TRP A 295 7.74 7.65 5.31
N ILE A 296 6.53 7.78 4.75
CA ILE A 296 6.04 6.89 3.68
C ILE A 296 6.88 7.09 2.41
N LEU A 297 7.25 8.34 2.14
CA LEU A 297 7.99 8.74 0.93
C LEU A 297 9.52 8.77 1.15
N ALA A 298 9.96 8.73 2.40
CA ALA A 298 11.36 8.82 2.77
C ALA A 298 12.14 7.54 2.40
N GLY A 299 13.28 7.72 1.72
CA GLY A 299 14.21 6.63 1.40
C GLY A 299 14.99 6.10 2.59
N LYS A 300 15.73 5.01 2.35
CA LYS A 300 16.61 4.42 3.36
C LYS A 300 17.69 5.45 3.76
N GLY A 301 17.59 6.00 4.97
CA GLY A 301 18.59 6.94 5.52
C GLY A 301 18.17 8.40 5.61
N ALA A 302 16.99 8.79 5.09
CA ALA A 302 16.47 10.14 5.29
C ALA A 302 16.01 10.34 6.75
N ARG A 303 16.94 10.75 7.63
CA ARG A 303 16.57 11.54 8.81
C ARG A 303 16.18 12.93 8.28
N LYS A 304 15.08 13.49 8.79
CA LYS A 304 14.69 14.89 8.52
C LYS A 304 15.96 15.75 8.60
N GLY A 305 16.39 16.31 7.47
CA GLY A 305 17.20 17.51 7.50
C GLY A 305 16.39 18.55 8.25
N SER A 306 16.99 19.14 9.28
CA SER A 306 16.54 20.41 9.84
C SER A 306 16.35 21.42 8.71
N GLU A 307 15.31 22.23 8.86
CA GLU A 307 15.01 23.43 8.05
C GLU A 307 16.25 24.21 7.62
#